data_AF-A0A7H9HM72-F1
#
_entry.id   AF-A0A7H9HM72-F1
#
_cell.length_a   1.000
_cell.length_b   1.000
_cell.length_c   1.000
_cell.angle_alpha   90.00
_cell.angle_beta   90.00
_cell.angle_gamma   90.00
#
_symmetry.space_group_name_H-M   'P 1'
#
loop_
_entity.id
_entity.type
_entity.pdbx_description
1 polymer ?
#
loop_
_entity_poly.entity_id
_entity_poly.type
_entity_poly.pdbx_seq_one_letter_code
_entity_poly.pdbx_strand_id
1 'polypeptide(L)'
;MKRSFEASHDDRPESSFKTAELGVTCREPPCMNVYLPIELYQCHIEQYHDNRCVECGKNLVTESFLRLHLEEMHNPFNSGNGVRYSCFEDQCDEKFCSHQERISHAVKCHQYPENFHFDIVQNGQPFN
;
A
#
# COMPACT_ATOMS: atom_id res chain seq x y z
N MET A 1 -24.78 -63.81 30.23
CA MET A 1 -25.41 -62.61 30.82
C MET A 1 -24.55 -61.41 30.46
N LYS A 2 -25.16 -60.43 29.83
CA LYS A 2 -24.54 -59.32 29.08
C LYS A 2 -23.87 -58.35 30.08
N ARG A 3 -22.58 -58.06 29.91
CA ARG A 3 -21.95 -56.87 30.51
C ARG A 3 -21.99 -55.76 29.48
N SER A 4 -22.80 -54.76 29.78
CA SER A 4 -23.03 -53.57 28.96
C SER A 4 -21.75 -52.75 28.82
N PHE A 5 -21.52 -52.31 27.60
CA PHE A 5 -20.51 -51.33 27.21
C PHE A 5 -21.20 -49.97 27.29
N GLU A 6 -20.87 -49.13 28.26
CA GLU A 6 -21.34 -47.75 28.32
C GLU A 6 -20.20 -46.85 27.86
N ALA A 7 -20.20 -46.55 26.56
CA ALA A 7 -19.42 -45.47 25.99
C ALA A 7 -20.10 -44.15 26.35
N SER A 8 -19.55 -43.45 27.33
CA SER A 8 -19.88 -42.07 27.65
C SER A 8 -19.63 -41.20 26.41
N HIS A 9 -20.72 -40.75 25.78
CA HIS A 9 -20.69 -39.74 24.74
C HIS A 9 -20.27 -38.42 25.40
N ASP A 10 -19.07 -37.96 25.08
CA ASP A 10 -18.59 -36.62 25.41
C ASP A 10 -19.31 -35.65 24.47
N ASP A 11 -20.56 -35.31 24.82
CA ASP A 11 -21.32 -34.22 24.20
C ASP A 11 -20.71 -32.88 24.66
N ARG A 12 -19.51 -32.58 24.18
CA ARG A 12 -18.96 -31.23 24.25
C ARG A 12 -19.72 -30.40 23.22
N PRO A 13 -20.49 -29.37 23.63
CA PRO A 13 -21.15 -28.53 22.65
C PRO A 13 -20.05 -27.82 21.85
N GLU A 14 -19.97 -28.10 20.55
CA GLU A 14 -19.31 -27.23 19.59
C GLU A 14 -20.03 -25.88 19.71
N SER A 15 -19.46 -25.01 20.54
CA SER A 15 -19.87 -23.63 20.66
C SER A 15 -19.56 -22.97 19.32
N SER A 16 -20.55 -23.04 18.43
CA SER A 16 -20.66 -22.22 17.24
C SER A 16 -20.78 -20.77 17.71
N PHE A 17 -19.65 -20.20 18.12
CA PHE A 17 -19.50 -18.77 18.22
C PHE A 17 -19.72 -18.24 16.81
N LYS A 18 -20.94 -17.76 16.55
CA LYS A 18 -21.16 -16.87 15.43
C LYS A 18 -20.24 -15.69 15.68
N THR A 19 -19.11 -15.66 14.98
CA THR A 19 -18.27 -14.47 14.85
C THR A 19 -19.22 -13.39 14.38
N ALA A 20 -19.68 -12.55 15.31
CA ALA A 20 -20.33 -11.31 14.93
C ALA A 20 -19.38 -10.62 13.95
N GLU A 21 -19.89 -10.14 12.83
CA GLU A 21 -19.14 -9.43 11.79
C GLU A 21 -18.39 -8.26 12.45
N LEU A 22 -17.17 -8.53 12.92
CA LEU A 22 -16.36 -7.57 13.63
C LEU A 22 -15.65 -6.76 12.54
N GLY A 23 -15.93 -5.47 12.49
CA GLY A 23 -15.36 -4.58 11.50
C GLY A 23 -14.97 -3.25 12.12
N VAL A 24 -14.08 -2.57 11.41
CA VAL A 24 -13.49 -1.30 11.79
C VAL A 24 -13.98 -0.25 10.81
N THR A 25 -14.20 0.98 11.29
CA THR A 25 -14.42 2.14 10.42
C THR A 25 -13.14 2.97 10.38
N CYS A 26 -12.45 2.97 9.24
CA CYS A 26 -11.32 3.84 9.01
C CYS A 26 -11.77 5.27 8.70
N ARG A 27 -11.20 6.24 9.43
CA ARG A 27 -11.45 7.69 9.28
C ARG A 27 -10.18 8.48 8.98
N GLU A 28 -9.07 7.80 8.82
CA GLU A 28 -7.81 8.43 8.48
C GLU A 28 -7.82 8.83 7.00
N PRO A 29 -7.40 10.05 6.65
CA PRO A 29 -7.25 10.44 5.25
C PRO A 29 -6.32 9.44 4.54
N PRO A 30 -6.72 8.88 3.38
CA PRO A 30 -7.76 9.38 2.47
C PRO A 30 -9.19 8.86 2.71
N CYS A 31 -9.38 7.95 3.66
CA CYS A 31 -10.66 7.31 3.89
C CYS A 31 -11.66 8.29 4.55
N MET A 32 -12.89 8.31 4.03
CA MET A 32 -14.00 9.06 4.61
C MET A 32 -15.04 8.09 5.19
N ASN A 33 -14.74 7.52 6.36
CA ASN A 33 -15.57 6.51 7.04
C ASN A 33 -15.73 5.20 6.24
N VAL A 34 -14.62 4.64 5.77
CA VAL A 34 -14.63 3.32 5.11
C VAL A 34 -14.81 2.25 6.18
N TYR A 35 -15.90 1.49 6.13
CA TYR A 35 -16.08 0.30 6.97
C TYR A 35 -15.48 -0.92 6.28
N LEU A 36 -14.73 -1.71 7.02
CA LEU A 36 -14.09 -2.92 6.53
C LEU A 36 -14.08 -4.02 7.61
N PRO A 37 -14.16 -5.30 7.20
CA PRO A 37 -13.95 -6.43 8.09
C PRO A 37 -12.61 -6.33 8.82
N ILE A 38 -12.56 -6.72 10.09
CA ILE A 38 -11.35 -6.61 10.91
C ILE A 38 -10.17 -7.41 10.33
N GLU A 39 -10.44 -8.54 9.67
CA GLU A 39 -9.44 -9.35 8.97
C GLU A 39 -8.78 -8.65 7.78
N LEU A 40 -9.43 -7.65 7.19
CA LEU A 40 -8.87 -6.85 6.10
C LEU A 40 -8.19 -5.56 6.59
N TYR A 41 -8.28 -5.26 7.89
CA TYR A 41 -7.79 -3.99 8.44
C TYR A 41 -6.29 -3.79 8.19
N GLN A 42 -5.48 -4.83 8.41
CA GLN A 42 -4.03 -4.72 8.20
C GLN A 42 -3.69 -4.42 6.74
N CYS A 43 -4.29 -5.17 5.80
CA CYS A 43 -4.11 -4.97 4.36
C CYS A 43 -4.56 -3.57 3.92
N HIS A 44 -5.63 -3.05 4.52
CA HIS A 44 -6.08 -1.68 4.28
C HIS A 44 -5.07 -0.64 4.75
N ILE A 45 -4.49 -0.80 5.95
CA ILE A 45 -3.45 0.12 6.44
C ILE A 45 -2.23 0.10 5.50
N GLU A 46 -1.75 -1.07 5.14
CA GLU A 46 -0.61 -1.25 4.22
C GLU A 46 -0.84 -0.59 2.86
N GLN A 47 -2.05 -0.71 2.30
CA GLN A 47 -2.37 -0.16 0.99
C GLN A 47 -2.63 1.35 0.99
N TYR A 48 -3.25 1.88 2.05
CA TYR A 48 -3.82 3.24 2.03
C TYR A 48 -3.18 4.24 2.98
N HIS A 49 -2.43 3.78 3.98
CA HIS A 49 -1.98 4.64 5.09
C HIS A 49 -0.49 4.52 5.43
N ASP A 50 0.15 3.41 5.10
CA ASP A 50 1.52 3.11 5.54
C ASP A 50 2.56 4.06 4.93
N ASN A 51 2.39 4.44 3.66
CA ASN A 51 3.34 5.25 2.90
C ASN A 51 2.78 6.66 2.61
N ARG A 52 2.22 7.29 3.66
CA ARG A 52 1.60 8.61 3.56
C ARG A 52 2.62 9.73 3.78
N CYS A 53 2.70 10.65 2.81
CA CYS A 53 3.49 11.87 2.95
C CYS A 53 2.88 12.77 4.04
N VAL A 54 3.68 13.12 5.04
CA VAL A 54 3.26 13.98 6.15
C VAL A 54 3.03 15.43 5.74
N GLU A 55 3.67 15.88 4.65
CA GLU A 55 3.60 17.27 4.20
C GLU A 55 2.36 17.56 3.35
N CYS A 56 2.05 16.69 2.38
CA CYS A 56 0.91 16.90 1.46
C CYS A 56 -0.24 15.89 1.63
N GLY A 57 -0.08 14.88 2.50
CA GLY A 57 -1.12 13.90 2.79
C GLY A 57 -1.35 12.85 1.70
N LYS A 58 -0.58 12.87 0.60
CA LYS A 58 -0.67 11.86 -0.47
C LYS A 58 -0.15 10.51 0.02
N ASN A 59 -0.84 9.43 -0.35
CA ASN A 59 -0.40 8.07 -0.05
C ASN A 59 0.30 7.45 -1.26
N LEU A 60 1.41 6.75 -1.02
CA LEU A 60 2.20 6.06 -2.03
C LEU A 60 2.04 4.54 -1.84
N VAL A 61 2.35 3.74 -2.87
CA VAL A 61 2.19 2.25 -2.77
C VAL A 61 3.31 1.62 -1.98
N THR A 62 4.50 2.19 -2.06
CA THR A 62 5.71 1.64 -1.46
C THR A 62 6.51 2.74 -0.78
N GLU A 63 7.35 2.32 0.16
CA GLU A 63 8.30 3.21 0.84
C GLU A 63 9.23 3.90 -0.17
N SER A 64 9.70 3.18 -1.20
CA SER A 64 10.56 3.72 -2.25
C SER A 64 9.88 4.86 -3.01
N PHE A 65 8.59 4.74 -3.30
CA PHE A 65 7.83 5.84 -3.94
C PHE A 65 7.58 7.01 -2.99
N LEU A 66 7.39 6.77 -1.69
CA LEU A 66 7.34 7.85 -0.70
C LEU A 66 8.68 8.58 -0.62
N ARG A 67 9.80 7.86 -0.62
CA ARG A 67 11.14 8.45 -0.64
C ARG A 67 11.36 9.32 -1.87
N LEU A 68 11.08 8.78 -3.07
CA LEU A 68 11.13 9.55 -4.32
C LEU A 68 10.23 10.78 -4.27
N HIS A 69 9.00 10.65 -3.74
CA HIS A 69 8.08 11.77 -3.60
C HIS A 69 8.66 12.89 -2.73
N LEU A 70 9.22 12.55 -1.57
CA LEU A 70 9.85 13.52 -0.67
C LEU A 70 11.06 14.20 -1.35
N GLU A 71 11.92 13.43 -2.01
CA GLU A 71 13.09 13.93 -2.74
C GLU A 71 12.70 14.85 -3.91
N GLU A 72 11.63 14.55 -4.63
CA GLU A 72 11.27 15.22 -5.89
C GLU A 72 10.29 16.38 -5.74
N MET A 73 9.47 16.35 -4.68
CA MET A 73 8.37 17.30 -4.46
C MET A 73 8.56 18.19 -3.24
N HIS A 74 9.26 17.69 -2.22
CA HIS A 74 9.35 18.34 -0.91
C HIS A 74 10.77 18.74 -0.51
N ASN A 75 11.80 18.28 -1.24
CA ASN A 75 13.19 18.65 -0.97
C ASN A 75 13.49 20.08 -1.45
N PRO A 76 13.68 21.07 -0.53
CA PRO A 76 13.93 22.46 -0.91
C PRO A 76 15.27 22.66 -1.64
N PHE A 77 16.19 21.70 -1.53
CA PHE A 77 17.51 21.76 -2.18
C PHE A 77 17.52 21.22 -3.61
N ASN A 78 16.41 20.63 -4.09
CA ASN A 78 16.36 20.02 -5.43
C ASN A 78 16.23 21.06 -6.57
N SER A 79 15.92 22.32 -6.25
CA SER A 79 15.67 23.39 -7.24
C SER A 79 16.90 23.85 -8.04
N GLY A 80 18.12 23.43 -7.66
CA GLY A 80 19.37 23.98 -8.21
C GLY A 80 20.12 23.12 -9.23
N ASN A 81 19.81 21.82 -9.34
CA ASN A 81 20.73 20.85 -9.96
C ASN A 81 20.38 20.43 -11.40
N GLY A 82 19.20 20.80 -11.91
CA GLY A 82 18.72 20.41 -13.26
C GLY A 82 18.32 18.94 -13.41
N VAL A 83 18.98 18.03 -12.69
CA VAL A 83 18.64 16.61 -12.57
C VAL A 83 17.82 16.41 -11.30
N ARG A 84 16.53 16.10 -11.46
CA ARG A 84 15.59 16.03 -10.33
C ARG A 84 14.91 14.67 -10.16
N TYR A 85 14.91 13.83 -11.18
CA TYR A 85 14.16 12.57 -11.17
C TYR A 85 15.11 11.38 -11.05
N SER A 86 14.96 10.57 -10.01
CA SER A 86 15.68 9.30 -9.90
C SER A 86 14.86 8.18 -10.57
N CYS A 87 15.51 7.08 -10.96
CA CYS A 87 14.80 5.89 -11.41
C CYS A 87 13.80 5.39 -10.36
N PHE A 88 12.75 4.69 -10.82
CA PHE A 88 11.75 4.09 -9.94
C PHE A 88 12.28 2.87 -9.18
N GLU A 89 13.34 2.22 -9.69
CA GLU A 89 13.94 1.03 -9.12
C GLU A 89 15.07 1.40 -8.15
N ASP A 90 15.03 0.88 -6.92
CA ASP A 90 16.04 1.19 -5.89
C ASP A 90 17.45 0.72 -6.27
N GLN A 91 17.56 -0.35 -7.05
CA GLN A 91 18.83 -0.86 -7.59
C GLN A 91 19.32 -0.17 -8.87
N CYS A 92 18.66 0.91 -9.31
CA CYS A 92 19.03 1.67 -10.51
C CYS A 92 19.43 3.11 -10.16
N ASP A 93 20.71 3.44 -10.36
CA ASP A 93 21.29 4.74 -10.02
C ASP A 93 21.06 5.83 -11.08
N GLU A 94 20.33 5.54 -12.16
CA GLU A 94 20.08 6.46 -13.25
C GLU A 94 19.20 7.65 -12.82
N LYS A 95 19.54 8.84 -13.32
CA LYS A 95 18.84 10.10 -13.01
C LYS A 95 18.55 10.93 -14.25
N PHE A 96 17.49 11.71 -14.19
CA PHE A 96 16.91 12.39 -15.35
C PHE A 96 16.57 13.87 -15.07
N CYS A 97 16.63 14.67 -16.13
CA CYS A 97 16.25 16.09 -16.08
C CYS A 97 14.74 16.28 -16.26
N SER A 98 14.07 15.34 -16.92
CA SER A 98 12.62 15.36 -17.15
C SER A 98 11.92 14.06 -16.75
N HIS A 99 10.64 14.18 -16.39
CA HIS A 99 9.79 13.02 -16.10
C HIS A 99 9.67 12.09 -17.32
N GLN A 100 9.61 12.66 -18.53
CA GLN A 100 9.50 11.90 -19.77
C GLN A 100 10.74 11.04 -20.05
N GLU A 101 11.94 11.54 -19.75
CA GLU A 101 13.18 10.76 -19.86
C GLU A 101 13.17 9.58 -18.88
N ARG A 102 12.74 9.82 -17.63
CA ARG A 102 12.56 8.75 -16.64
C ARG A 102 11.59 7.67 -17.12
N ILE A 103 10.43 8.06 -17.66
CA ILE A 103 9.45 7.12 -18.22
C ILE A 103 10.08 6.30 -19.35
N SER A 104 10.75 6.97 -20.30
CA SER A 104 11.42 6.27 -21.41
C SER A 104 12.44 5.25 -20.91
N HIS A 105 13.20 5.58 -19.86
CA HIS A 105 14.12 4.64 -19.24
C HIS A 105 13.39 3.46 -18.59
N ALA A 106 12.36 3.71 -17.78
CA ALA A 106 11.60 2.66 -17.11
C ALA A 106 10.99 1.65 -18.10
N VAL A 107 10.44 2.13 -19.21
CA VAL A 107 9.88 1.25 -20.26
C VAL A 107 10.98 0.46 -20.98
N LYS A 108 12.07 1.11 -21.38
CA LYS A 108 13.12 0.46 -22.21
C LYS A 108 14.04 -0.47 -21.41
N CYS A 109 14.40 -0.08 -20.19
CA CYS A 109 15.39 -0.76 -19.37
C CYS A 109 14.77 -1.67 -18.31
N HIS A 110 13.61 -1.29 -17.76
CA HIS A 110 12.92 -2.04 -16.70
C HIS A 110 11.60 -2.67 -17.17
N GLN A 111 11.26 -2.54 -18.45
CA GLN A 111 10.09 -3.18 -19.08
C GLN A 111 8.75 -2.83 -18.39
N TYR A 112 8.66 -1.62 -17.83
CA TYR A 112 7.39 -1.14 -17.30
C TYR A 112 6.33 -1.12 -18.41
N PRO A 113 5.08 -1.53 -18.14
CA PRO A 113 3.99 -1.39 -19.09
C PRO A 113 3.79 0.07 -19.50
N GLU A 114 3.49 0.32 -20.78
CA GLU A 114 3.25 1.69 -21.28
C GLU A 114 2.05 2.37 -20.60
N ASN A 115 1.09 1.57 -20.11
CA ASN A 115 -0.09 2.03 -19.38
C ASN A 115 0.13 2.14 -17.86
N PHE A 116 1.36 2.01 -17.38
CA PHE A 116 1.67 2.23 -15.97
C PHE A 116 1.40 3.68 -15.55
N HIS A 117 0.91 3.89 -14.33
CA HIS A 117 0.65 5.21 -13.78
C HIS A 117 1.95 5.89 -13.29
N PHE A 118 2.75 6.41 -14.22
CA PHE A 118 4.06 7.00 -13.91
C PHE A 118 4.01 8.26 -13.04
N ASP A 119 2.87 8.95 -13.01
CA ASP A 119 2.67 10.13 -12.16
C ASP A 119 2.49 9.79 -10.67
N ILE A 120 2.55 8.51 -10.28
CA ILE A 120 2.37 8.04 -8.91
C ILE A 120 3.27 8.75 -7.89
N VAL A 121 4.54 9.00 -8.26
CA VAL A 121 5.49 9.72 -7.39
C VAL A 121 5.03 11.16 -7.16
N GLN A 122 4.38 11.81 -8.13
CA GLN A 122 3.91 13.18 -7.97
C GLN A 122 2.54 13.24 -7.29
N ASN A 123 1.62 12.36 -7.68
CA ASN A 123 0.19 12.48 -7.36
C ASN A 123 -0.28 11.57 -6.23
N GLY A 124 0.50 10.56 -5.86
CA GLY A 124 0.03 9.50 -4.97
C GLY A 124 -0.81 8.46 -5.70
N GLN A 125 -1.27 7.47 -4.95
CA GLN A 125 -2.30 6.52 -5.40
C GLN A 125 -3.61 7.27 -5.67
N PRO A 126 -4.24 7.06 -6.84
CA PRO A 126 -5.59 7.58 -7.07
C PRO A 126 -6.56 6.90 -6.09
N PHE A 127 -7.37 7.69 -5.40
CA PHE A 127 -8.46 7.17 -4.57
C PHE A 127 -9.58 6.71 -5.51
N ASN A 128 -9.91 5.41 -5.44
CA ASN A 128 -11.00 4.80 -6.18
C ASN A 128 -12.23 4.68 -5.27
#